data_AF-A0A0F9RUF7-F1
#
_entry.id   AF-A0A0F9RUF7-F1
#
_cell.length_a   1.000
_cell.length_b   1.000
_cell.length_c   1.000
_cell.angle_alpha   90.00
_cell.angle_beta   90.00
_cell.angle_gamma   90.00
#
_symmetry.space_group_name_H-M   'P 1'
#
loop_
_entity.id
_entity.type
_entity.pdbx_description
1 polymer ?
#
loop_
_entity_poly.entity_id
_entity_poly.type
_entity_poly.pdbx_seq_one_letter_code
_entity_poly.pdbx_strand_id
1 'polypeptide(L)'
;MTIECEESKIQEISENIVDLLKEFKNWGYRRDIDFHLYRILMNLRKDTSKTLETLLKKEKNNEFIGLIYATLIYWNMAQQAAEIKEFSKFEQEIRKNKNLLLTLSNIRLHEIPDEKLLSIINKLGNIYENLNLMKSNARLVSNAKTLHFLLPYLVMPMDNKYTKSYFSVREDSKIYKGEKCKNPEHFLKIFKYSWEISKRIAKTIQEHELMDNEWNQTIPKIIDNAVIQYKRNEDKDIYKLEKKLKTVKFEMEPELINRILTYFKKKDPI
;
A
#
# COMPACT_ATOMS: atom_id res chain seq x y z
N MET A 1 -11.69 16.01 6.32
CA MET A 1 -10.24 16.27 6.15
C MET A 1 -10.14 17.44 5.19
N THR A 2 -9.42 18.51 5.52
CA THR A 2 -9.26 19.69 4.64
C THR A 2 -8.19 19.42 3.59
N ILE A 3 -8.26 20.08 2.43
CA ILE A 3 -7.27 19.96 1.33
C ILE A 3 -5.83 20.23 1.84
N GLU A 4 -5.66 21.17 2.77
CA GLU A 4 -4.38 21.49 3.41
C GLU A 4 -3.76 20.31 4.18
N CYS A 5 -4.58 19.47 4.81
CA CYS A 5 -4.10 18.29 5.54
C CYS A 5 -3.62 17.18 4.59
N GLU A 6 -4.19 17.11 3.39
CA GLU A 6 -3.82 16.13 2.37
C GLU A 6 -2.47 16.52 1.72
N GLU A 7 -2.30 17.81 1.41
CA GLU A 7 -1.06 18.36 0.84
C GLU A 7 0.13 18.20 1.80
N SER A 8 -0.06 18.48 3.09
CA SER A 8 0.98 18.31 4.11
C SER A 8 1.53 16.88 4.16
N LYS A 9 0.68 15.85 4.01
CA LYS A 9 1.11 14.45 4.00
C LYS A 9 1.88 14.06 2.73
N ILE A 10 1.51 14.63 1.59
CA ILE A 10 2.23 14.43 0.34
C ILE A 10 3.62 15.07 0.46
N GLN A 11 3.68 16.29 0.98
CA GLN A 11 4.92 17.03 1.20
C GLN A 11 5.85 16.30 2.16
N GLU A 12 5.34 15.83 3.30
CA GLU A 12 6.12 15.12 4.34
C GLU A 12 6.88 13.90 3.78
N ILE A 13 6.21 13.03 3.01
CA ILE A 13 6.88 11.89 2.36
C ILE A 13 7.87 12.37 1.29
N SER A 14 7.49 13.38 0.50
CA SER A 14 8.29 13.82 -0.64
C SER A 14 9.61 14.45 -0.21
N GLU A 15 9.60 15.26 0.83
CA GLU A 15 10.78 15.99 1.33
C GLU A 15 11.71 15.09 2.13
N ASN A 16 11.17 14.12 2.87
CA ASN A 16 11.96 13.25 3.75
C ASN A 16 12.29 11.88 3.13
N ILE A 17 11.99 11.66 1.84
CA ILE A 17 12.07 10.34 1.20
C ILE A 17 13.44 9.67 1.36
N VAL A 18 14.52 10.45 1.22
CA VAL A 18 15.89 9.94 1.29
C VAL A 18 16.20 9.37 2.68
N ASP A 19 15.88 10.13 3.73
CA ASP A 19 16.20 9.72 5.11
C ASP A 19 15.28 8.61 5.60
N LEU A 20 13.99 8.66 5.23
CA LEU A 20 13.04 7.57 5.48
C LEU A 20 13.55 6.26 4.85
N LEU A 21 14.04 6.26 3.61
CA LEU A 21 14.53 5.04 2.99
C LEU A 21 15.86 4.55 3.58
N LYS A 22 16.77 5.44 3.98
CA LYS A 22 18.00 5.04 4.70
C LYS A 22 17.64 4.30 5.99
N GLU A 23 16.73 4.85 6.78
CA GLU A 23 16.30 4.21 8.02
C GLU A 23 15.54 2.90 7.79
N PHE A 24 14.70 2.85 6.74
CA PHE A 24 13.99 1.64 6.36
C PHE A 24 14.97 0.50 6.02
N LYS A 25 16.03 0.80 5.25
CA LYS A 25 17.10 -0.16 4.94
C LYS A 25 17.79 -0.64 6.21
N ASN A 26 18.15 0.28 7.11
CA ASN A 26 18.82 -0.03 8.38
C ASN A 26 17.96 -0.86 9.34
N TRP A 27 16.64 -0.78 9.24
CA TRP A 27 15.74 -1.61 10.04
C TRP A 27 15.83 -3.10 9.67
N GLY A 28 16.19 -3.43 8.43
CA GLY A 28 16.19 -4.82 7.98
C GLY A 28 14.78 -5.42 7.89
N TYR A 29 13.80 -4.61 7.46
CA TYR A 29 12.41 -5.03 7.28
C TYR A 29 12.31 -6.35 6.52
N ARG A 30 11.64 -7.36 7.10
CA ARG A 30 11.24 -8.67 6.51
C ARG A 30 12.26 -9.26 5.53
N ARG A 31 12.99 -10.31 5.96
CA ARG A 31 14.06 -10.93 5.17
C ARG A 31 13.84 -12.42 4.88
N ASP A 32 12.63 -12.91 5.15
CA ASP A 32 12.30 -14.34 5.06
C ASP A 32 11.71 -14.68 3.68
N ILE A 33 10.90 -15.73 3.64
CA ILE A 33 10.26 -16.23 2.41
C ILE A 33 9.37 -15.19 1.73
N ASP A 34 8.76 -14.28 2.49
CA ASP A 34 7.95 -13.18 1.97
C ASP A 34 8.76 -12.22 1.08
N PHE A 35 10.00 -11.93 1.48
CA PHE A 35 10.96 -11.17 0.69
C PHE A 35 11.43 -11.93 -0.53
N HIS A 36 11.73 -13.23 -0.38
CA HIS A 36 12.18 -14.05 -1.50
C HIS A 36 11.14 -14.13 -2.62
N LEU A 37 9.87 -14.41 -2.26
CA LEU A 37 8.76 -14.47 -3.22
C LEU A 37 8.50 -13.12 -3.88
N TYR A 38 8.61 -12.01 -3.12
CA TYR A 38 8.54 -10.65 -3.68
C TYR A 38 9.57 -10.44 -4.80
N ARG A 39 10.85 -10.80 -4.55
CA ARG A 39 11.92 -10.64 -5.54
C ARG A 39 11.68 -11.47 -6.79
N ILE A 40 11.19 -12.71 -6.66
CA ILE A 40 10.84 -13.54 -7.83
C ILE A 40 9.76 -12.84 -8.67
N LEU A 41 8.68 -12.36 -8.05
CA LEU A 41 7.62 -11.65 -8.76
C LEU A 41 8.13 -10.39 -9.47
N MET A 42 8.95 -9.58 -8.78
CA MET A 42 9.51 -8.38 -9.40
C MET A 42 10.45 -8.71 -10.56
N ASN A 43 11.29 -9.74 -10.43
CA ASN A 43 12.16 -10.19 -11.51
C ASN A 43 11.36 -10.67 -12.72
N LEU A 44 10.27 -11.43 -12.53
CA LEU A 44 9.37 -11.82 -13.62
C LEU A 44 8.73 -10.62 -14.33
N ARG A 45 8.47 -9.52 -13.61
CA ARG A 45 7.90 -8.29 -14.18
C ARG A 45 8.95 -7.35 -14.78
N LYS A 46 10.23 -7.48 -14.41
CA LYS A 46 11.38 -6.76 -14.99
C LYS A 46 11.89 -7.42 -16.27
N ASP A 47 11.72 -8.73 -16.39
CA ASP A 47 12.12 -9.51 -17.56
C ASP A 47 11.37 -9.02 -18.81
N THR A 48 12.08 -8.31 -19.69
CA THR A 48 11.52 -7.70 -20.90
C THR A 48 11.01 -8.73 -21.91
N SER A 49 11.43 -10.00 -21.78
CA SER A 49 10.88 -11.10 -22.59
C SER A 49 9.50 -11.58 -22.10
N LYS A 50 9.06 -11.16 -20.91
CA LYS A 50 7.82 -11.59 -20.26
C LYS A 50 6.85 -10.43 -20.07
N THR A 51 5.97 -10.24 -21.03
CA THR A 51 4.85 -9.30 -20.88
C THR A 51 3.82 -9.84 -19.89
N LEU A 52 2.96 -8.96 -19.33
CA LEU A 52 1.87 -9.40 -18.46
C LEU A 52 0.96 -10.42 -19.18
N GLU A 53 0.76 -10.22 -20.48
CA GLU A 53 -0.02 -11.14 -21.31
C GLU A 53 0.59 -12.55 -21.34
N THR A 54 1.91 -12.66 -21.54
CA THR A 54 2.60 -13.96 -21.52
C THR A 54 2.52 -14.64 -20.16
N LEU A 55 2.67 -13.88 -19.07
CA LEU A 55 2.55 -14.39 -17.70
C LEU A 55 1.13 -14.89 -17.39
N LEU A 56 0.11 -14.30 -18.02
CA LEU A 56 -1.31 -14.68 -17.86
C LEU A 56 -1.82 -15.65 -18.94
N LYS A 57 -0.93 -16.16 -19.82
CA LYS A 57 -1.30 -16.95 -21.01
C LYS A 57 -2.01 -18.26 -20.69
N LYS A 58 -1.50 -19.04 -19.74
CA LYS A 58 -2.12 -20.30 -19.31
C LYS A 58 -3.46 -19.99 -18.66
N GLU A 59 -4.55 -20.64 -19.06
CA GLU A 59 -5.92 -20.29 -18.64
C GLU A 59 -6.40 -20.91 -17.31
N LYS A 60 -5.71 -21.93 -16.81
CA LYS A 60 -6.00 -22.57 -15.51
C LYS A 60 -4.71 -22.95 -14.82
N ASN A 61 -4.71 -22.92 -13.48
CA ASN A 61 -3.55 -23.28 -12.67
C ASN A 61 -2.29 -22.50 -13.10
N ASN A 62 -2.47 -21.19 -13.33
CA ASN A 62 -1.40 -20.31 -13.76
C ASN A 62 -0.38 -20.09 -12.64
N GLU A 63 0.88 -20.39 -12.94
CA GLU A 63 1.99 -20.39 -11.99
C GLU A 63 2.32 -18.98 -11.50
N PHE A 64 2.21 -17.97 -12.36
CA PHE A 64 2.42 -16.57 -11.97
C PHE A 64 1.35 -16.09 -10.98
N ILE A 65 0.07 -16.41 -11.24
CA ILE A 65 -1.03 -16.15 -10.31
C ILE A 65 -0.86 -16.96 -9.01
N GLY A 66 -0.40 -18.22 -9.10
CA GLY A 66 -0.08 -19.06 -7.95
C GLY A 66 1.00 -18.46 -7.06
N LEU A 67 2.03 -17.88 -7.68
CA LEU A 67 3.09 -17.18 -6.96
C LEU A 67 2.57 -15.92 -6.26
N ILE A 68 1.71 -15.13 -6.91
CA ILE A 68 1.03 -14.00 -6.26
C ILE A 68 0.22 -14.49 -5.05
N TYR A 69 -0.57 -15.53 -5.22
CA TYR A 69 -1.40 -16.11 -4.17
C TYR A 69 -0.58 -16.52 -2.95
N ALA A 70 0.49 -17.30 -3.17
CA ALA A 70 1.43 -17.70 -2.13
C ALA A 70 2.09 -16.49 -1.45
N THR A 71 2.52 -15.49 -2.23
CA THR A 71 3.15 -14.28 -1.70
C THR A 71 2.20 -13.52 -0.77
N LEU A 72 0.92 -13.39 -1.14
CA LEU A 72 -0.07 -12.75 -0.29
C LEU A 72 -0.25 -13.49 1.04
N ILE A 73 -0.28 -14.83 1.04
CA ILE A 73 -0.35 -15.64 2.26
C ILE A 73 0.83 -15.32 3.18
N TYR A 74 2.07 -15.33 2.66
CA TYR A 74 3.27 -14.99 3.44
C TYR A 74 3.35 -13.51 3.83
N TRP A 75 2.61 -12.64 3.14
CA TRP A 75 2.40 -11.24 3.52
C TRP A 75 1.24 -11.08 4.53
N ASN A 76 0.94 -12.16 5.26
CA ASN A 76 -0.06 -12.27 6.33
C ASN A 76 -1.50 -11.98 5.88
N MET A 77 -1.83 -12.16 4.60
CA MET A 77 -3.20 -11.98 4.10
C MET A 77 -4.16 -13.14 4.42
N ALA A 78 -3.64 -14.20 5.04
CA ALA A 78 -4.41 -15.34 5.56
C ALA A 78 -4.43 -15.37 7.10
N GLN A 79 -4.03 -14.28 7.76
CA GLN A 79 -4.06 -14.15 9.23
C GLN A 79 -5.24 -13.26 9.65
N GLN A 80 -5.83 -13.54 10.81
CA GLN A 80 -7.01 -12.84 11.38
C GLN A 80 -8.31 -13.05 10.56
N ALA A 81 -9.30 -12.16 10.65
CA ALA A 81 -10.60 -12.24 9.95
C ALA A 81 -10.53 -12.02 8.41
N ALA A 82 -9.32 -12.04 7.85
CA ALA A 82 -9.05 -11.88 6.43
C ALA A 82 -8.68 -13.25 5.84
N GLU A 83 -9.63 -13.87 5.15
CA GLU A 83 -9.39 -15.13 4.46
C GLU A 83 -9.48 -14.92 2.94
N ILE A 84 -8.38 -15.18 2.22
CA ILE A 84 -8.38 -15.17 0.74
C ILE A 84 -9.27 -16.32 0.24
N LYS A 85 -9.97 -16.12 -0.87
CA LYS A 85 -10.70 -17.20 -1.54
C LYS A 85 -9.76 -18.35 -1.92
N GLU A 86 -10.34 -19.53 -2.15
CA GLU A 86 -9.63 -20.65 -2.76
C GLU A 86 -8.97 -20.23 -4.07
N PHE A 87 -7.80 -20.80 -4.35
CA PHE A 87 -6.95 -20.41 -5.49
C PHE A 87 -7.70 -20.37 -6.84
N SER A 88 -8.56 -21.34 -7.13
CA SER A 88 -9.34 -21.37 -8.38
C SER A 88 -10.26 -20.16 -8.54
N LYS A 89 -10.92 -19.73 -7.46
CA LYS A 89 -11.76 -18.54 -7.43
C LYS A 89 -10.90 -17.28 -7.51
N PHE A 90 -9.78 -17.23 -6.78
CA PHE A 90 -8.83 -16.12 -6.84
C PHE A 90 -8.30 -15.90 -8.27
N GLU A 91 -7.88 -16.97 -8.96
CA GLU A 91 -7.43 -16.93 -10.35
C GLU A 91 -8.53 -16.42 -11.29
N GLN A 92 -9.76 -16.92 -11.13
CA GLN A 92 -10.89 -16.50 -11.95
C GLN A 92 -11.16 -14.98 -11.84
N GLU A 93 -11.08 -14.41 -10.65
CA GLU A 93 -11.32 -12.97 -10.41
C GLU A 93 -10.27 -12.09 -11.10
N ILE A 94 -8.99 -12.52 -11.11
CA ILE A 94 -7.94 -11.82 -11.87
C ILE A 94 -8.21 -11.92 -13.38
N ARG A 95 -8.59 -13.10 -13.87
CA ARG A 95 -8.84 -13.33 -15.31
C ARG A 95 -9.98 -12.50 -15.87
N LYS A 96 -11.06 -12.32 -15.11
CA LYS A 96 -12.18 -11.44 -15.49
C LYS A 96 -11.72 -10.02 -15.82
N ASN A 97 -10.60 -9.59 -15.25
CA ASN A 97 -10.02 -8.26 -15.42
C ASN A 97 -8.82 -8.22 -16.39
N LYS A 98 -8.47 -9.35 -17.04
CA LYS A 98 -7.26 -9.49 -17.88
C LYS A 98 -7.10 -8.35 -18.88
N ASN A 99 -8.12 -8.06 -19.68
CA ASN A 99 -8.02 -7.04 -20.73
C ASN A 99 -7.73 -5.65 -20.15
N LEU A 100 -8.42 -5.25 -19.08
CA LEU A 100 -8.16 -3.98 -18.40
C LEU A 100 -6.75 -3.93 -17.81
N LEU A 101 -6.31 -5.00 -17.15
CA LEU A 101 -4.95 -5.11 -16.61
C LEU A 101 -3.88 -4.95 -17.71
N LEU A 102 -4.07 -5.55 -18.88
CA LEU A 102 -3.14 -5.42 -20.01
C LEU A 102 -3.02 -3.96 -20.46
N THR A 103 -4.13 -3.21 -20.54
CA THR A 103 -4.10 -1.78 -20.92
C THR A 103 -3.35 -0.89 -19.95
N LEU A 104 -3.16 -1.32 -18.70
CA LEU A 104 -2.45 -0.57 -17.65
C LEU A 104 -1.02 -1.07 -17.44
N SER A 105 -0.65 -2.21 -18.01
CA SER A 105 0.55 -2.98 -17.63
C SER A 105 1.89 -2.27 -17.89
N ASN A 106 1.91 -1.34 -18.85
CA ASN A 106 3.10 -0.57 -19.24
C ASN A 106 3.10 0.87 -18.71
N ILE A 107 2.08 1.26 -17.94
CA ILE A 107 1.99 2.61 -17.38
C ILE A 107 2.86 2.67 -16.12
N ARG A 108 3.68 3.73 -16.01
CA ARG A 108 4.50 4.01 -14.83
C ARG A 108 3.91 5.19 -14.08
N LEU A 109 3.78 5.07 -12.76
CA LEU A 109 3.08 6.03 -11.90
C LEU A 109 3.56 7.48 -12.12
N HIS A 110 4.87 7.71 -12.03
CA HIS A 110 5.49 9.04 -12.22
C HIS A 110 5.44 9.60 -13.65
N GLU A 111 5.13 8.78 -14.65
CA GLU A 111 5.06 9.20 -16.06
C GLU A 111 3.63 9.51 -16.50
N ILE A 112 2.63 9.34 -15.63
CA ILE A 112 1.25 9.68 -15.93
C ILE A 112 1.13 11.21 -16.04
N PRO A 113 0.70 11.74 -17.20
CA PRO A 113 0.40 13.15 -17.34
C PRO A 113 -1.01 13.45 -16.80
N ASP A 114 -1.23 14.70 -16.39
CA ASP A 114 -2.45 15.15 -15.69
C ASP A 114 -3.72 14.81 -16.48
N GLU A 115 -3.70 15.02 -17.80
CA GLU A 115 -4.85 14.77 -18.68
C GLU A 115 -5.22 13.29 -18.84
N LYS A 116 -4.31 12.36 -18.48
CA LYS A 116 -4.57 10.92 -18.51
C LYS A 116 -4.98 10.36 -17.16
N LEU A 117 -4.72 11.08 -16.07
CA LEU A 117 -4.94 10.59 -14.70
C LEU A 117 -6.36 10.08 -14.49
N LEU A 118 -7.38 10.86 -14.86
CA LEU A 118 -8.78 10.49 -14.67
C LEU A 118 -9.14 9.19 -15.40
N SER A 119 -8.63 9.01 -16.63
CA SER A 119 -8.87 7.78 -17.40
C SER A 119 -8.25 6.53 -16.76
N ILE A 120 -7.09 6.69 -16.11
CA ILE A 120 -6.40 5.61 -15.40
C ILE A 120 -7.12 5.29 -14.09
N ILE A 121 -7.52 6.33 -13.33
CA ILE A 121 -8.34 6.19 -12.12
C ILE A 121 -9.62 5.41 -12.42
N ASN A 122 -10.32 5.73 -13.51
CA ASN A 122 -11.55 5.01 -13.88
C ASN A 122 -11.29 3.53 -14.20
N LYS A 123 -10.22 3.21 -14.93
CA LYS A 123 -9.84 1.81 -15.21
C LYS A 123 -9.48 1.06 -13.94
N LEU A 124 -8.69 1.68 -13.05
CA LEU A 124 -8.32 1.11 -11.77
C LEU A 124 -9.54 0.90 -10.86
N GLY A 125 -10.50 1.83 -10.87
CA GLY A 125 -11.78 1.72 -10.16
C GLY A 125 -12.57 0.51 -10.65
N ASN A 126 -12.74 0.38 -11.97
CA ASN A 126 -13.43 -0.77 -12.57
C ASN A 126 -12.77 -2.10 -12.23
N ILE A 127 -11.43 -2.18 -12.25
CA ILE A 127 -10.71 -3.39 -11.85
C ILE A 127 -10.94 -3.66 -10.36
N TYR A 128 -10.80 -2.65 -9.50
CA TYR A 128 -10.98 -2.80 -8.06
C TYR A 128 -12.38 -3.31 -7.71
N GLU A 129 -13.42 -2.75 -8.32
CA GLU A 129 -14.81 -3.14 -8.12
C GLU A 129 -15.09 -4.59 -8.54
N ASN A 130 -14.38 -5.07 -9.56
CA ASN A 130 -14.50 -6.43 -10.09
C ASN A 130 -13.53 -7.44 -9.48
N LEU A 131 -12.53 -7.01 -8.69
CA LEU A 131 -11.61 -7.90 -7.97
C LEU A 131 -12.19 -8.26 -6.59
N ASN A 132 -12.86 -9.41 -6.48
CA ASN A 132 -13.35 -9.91 -5.20
C ASN A 132 -12.50 -11.10 -4.72
N LEU A 133 -11.36 -10.81 -4.10
CA LEU A 133 -10.33 -11.80 -3.76
C LEU A 133 -10.50 -12.46 -2.38
N MET A 134 -11.27 -11.84 -1.51
CA MET A 134 -11.46 -12.27 -0.11
C MET A 134 -12.80 -12.97 0.09
N LYS A 135 -12.90 -13.83 1.10
CA LYS A 135 -14.19 -14.34 1.60
C LYS A 135 -14.95 -13.27 2.38
N SER A 136 -14.23 -12.40 3.08
CA SER A 136 -14.78 -11.23 3.76
C SER A 136 -14.92 -10.03 2.82
N ASN A 137 -15.60 -8.99 3.29
CA ASN A 137 -15.78 -7.74 2.53
C ASN A 137 -14.55 -6.80 2.60
N ALA A 138 -13.48 -7.18 3.30
CA ALA A 138 -12.27 -6.38 3.40
C ALA A 138 -11.43 -6.49 2.11
N ARG A 139 -11.54 -5.49 1.22
CA ARG A 139 -10.96 -5.54 -0.14
C ARG A 139 -9.74 -4.66 -0.36
N LEU A 140 -9.56 -3.60 0.44
CA LEU A 140 -8.53 -2.58 0.19
C LEU A 140 -7.13 -3.18 0.11
N VAL A 141 -6.70 -3.86 1.16
CA VAL A 141 -5.34 -4.42 1.27
C VAL A 141 -5.11 -5.53 0.25
N SER A 142 -6.07 -6.46 0.11
CA SER A 142 -5.94 -7.61 -0.79
C SER A 142 -5.88 -7.18 -2.25
N ASN A 143 -6.77 -6.28 -2.66
CA ASN A 143 -6.79 -5.76 -4.03
C ASN A 143 -5.56 -4.91 -4.31
N ALA A 144 -5.16 -3.99 -3.42
CA ALA A 144 -3.99 -3.15 -3.64
C ALA A 144 -2.69 -3.96 -3.77
N LYS A 145 -2.47 -4.95 -2.90
CA LYS A 145 -1.30 -5.84 -2.99
C LYS A 145 -1.33 -6.71 -4.25
N THR A 146 -2.48 -7.26 -4.61
CA THR A 146 -2.62 -8.06 -5.85
C THR A 146 -2.35 -7.20 -7.08
N LEU A 147 -2.91 -5.99 -7.13
CA LEU A 147 -2.67 -5.03 -8.20
C LEU A 147 -1.22 -4.57 -8.24
N HIS A 148 -0.55 -4.42 -7.10
CA HIS A 148 0.89 -4.15 -7.08
C HIS A 148 1.68 -5.27 -7.79
N PHE A 149 1.37 -6.54 -7.57
CA PHE A 149 2.09 -7.62 -8.27
C PHE A 149 1.79 -7.68 -9.78
N LEU A 150 0.56 -7.35 -10.17
CA LEU A 150 0.16 -7.30 -11.59
C LEU A 150 0.72 -6.06 -12.30
N LEU A 151 0.72 -4.92 -11.62
CA LEU A 151 1.03 -3.57 -12.12
C LEU A 151 2.06 -2.86 -11.21
N PRO A 152 3.28 -3.41 -11.02
CA PRO A 152 4.21 -2.99 -9.96
C PRO A 152 4.80 -1.59 -10.14
N TYR A 153 4.75 -1.06 -11.37
CA TYR A 153 5.20 0.29 -11.69
C TYR A 153 4.08 1.33 -11.58
N LEU A 154 2.83 0.90 -11.39
CA LEU A 154 1.66 1.75 -11.33
C LEU A 154 1.03 1.80 -9.94
N VAL A 155 0.87 0.64 -9.29
CA VAL A 155 0.09 0.53 -8.05
C VAL A 155 1.00 0.22 -6.86
N MET A 156 0.82 0.98 -5.78
CA MET A 156 1.50 0.77 -4.51
C MET A 156 0.86 -0.39 -3.74
N PRO A 157 1.64 -1.28 -3.09
CA PRO A 157 1.06 -2.24 -2.16
C PRO A 157 0.61 -1.46 -0.91
N MET A 158 -0.66 -1.59 -0.54
CA MET A 158 -1.21 -0.88 0.61
C MET A 158 -1.45 -1.84 1.78
N ASP A 159 -1.31 -1.36 3.00
CA ASP A 159 -1.67 -2.10 4.21
C ASP A 159 -2.51 -1.27 5.20
N ASN A 160 -3.19 -1.96 6.12
CA ASN A 160 -4.08 -1.33 7.09
C ASN A 160 -3.33 -0.62 8.22
N LYS A 161 -2.16 -1.11 8.64
CA LYS A 161 -1.42 -0.59 9.80
C LYS A 161 -0.74 0.72 9.45
N TYR A 162 -0.05 0.76 8.31
CA TYR A 162 0.78 1.88 7.91
C TYR A 162 0.07 2.76 6.89
N THR A 163 -0.23 2.25 5.69
CA THR A 163 -0.79 3.07 4.61
C THR A 163 -2.13 3.71 4.97
N LYS A 164 -3.10 2.92 5.45
CA LYS A 164 -4.44 3.42 5.79
C LYS A 164 -4.38 4.44 6.93
N SER A 165 -3.58 4.16 7.97
CA SER A 165 -3.35 5.05 9.10
C SER A 165 -2.74 6.38 8.65
N TYR A 166 -1.68 6.32 7.84
CA TYR A 166 -0.98 7.51 7.36
C TYR A 166 -1.89 8.44 6.56
N PHE A 167 -2.60 7.92 5.57
CA PHE A 167 -3.51 8.74 4.75
C PHE A 167 -4.84 9.06 5.45
N SER A 168 -5.02 8.63 6.72
CA SER A 168 -6.21 8.82 7.56
C SER A 168 -7.51 8.55 6.80
N VAL A 169 -7.50 7.51 5.97
CA VAL A 169 -8.65 7.17 5.17
C VAL A 169 -9.67 6.46 6.07
N ARG A 170 -10.51 7.26 6.72
CA ARG A 170 -11.54 6.79 7.65
C ARG A 170 -12.57 5.98 6.88
N GLU A 171 -12.90 4.81 7.41
CA GLU A 171 -14.13 4.15 7.05
C GLU A 171 -15.27 4.97 7.65
N ASP A 172 -16.03 5.68 6.81
CA ASP A 172 -17.26 6.32 7.26
C ASP A 172 -18.17 5.23 7.82
N SER A 173 -18.26 5.18 9.15
CA SER A 173 -19.06 4.22 9.92
C SER A 173 -20.56 4.30 9.61
N LYS A 174 -20.99 5.32 8.85
CA LYS A 174 -22.35 5.43 8.31
C LYS A 174 -22.62 4.49 7.12
N ILE A 175 -21.60 4.05 6.37
CA ILE A 175 -21.76 3.15 5.21
C ILE A 175 -21.89 1.67 5.66
N TYR A 176 -21.47 1.34 6.89
CA TYR A 176 -21.57 -0.01 7.45
C TYR A 176 -23.00 -0.44 7.85
N LYS A 177 -23.99 0.46 7.78
CA LYS A 177 -25.41 0.08 7.89
C LYS A 177 -25.93 -0.46 6.56
N GLY A 178 -25.44 -1.62 6.16
CA GLY A 178 -26.08 -2.46 5.13
C GLY A 178 -25.70 -2.19 3.67
N GLU A 179 -24.94 -1.15 3.35
CA GLU A 179 -24.48 -0.91 1.98
C GLU A 179 -23.05 -1.42 1.77
N LYS A 180 -23.00 -2.54 1.04
CA LYS A 180 -21.83 -3.21 0.46
C LYS A 180 -20.62 -2.28 0.29
N CYS A 181 -19.54 -2.51 1.03
CA CYS A 181 -18.22 -1.88 0.81
C CYS A 181 -17.62 -2.32 -0.55
N LYS A 182 -18.21 -1.81 -1.63
CA LYS A 182 -17.72 -1.92 -3.01
C LYS A 182 -16.94 -0.67 -3.44
N ASN A 183 -17.04 0.41 -2.68
CA ASN A 183 -16.55 1.72 -3.09
C ASN A 183 -15.01 1.72 -3.23
N PRO A 184 -14.46 1.94 -4.42
CA PRO A 184 -13.02 2.02 -4.66
C PRO A 184 -12.38 3.32 -4.16
N GLU A 185 -13.17 4.28 -3.64
CA GLU A 185 -12.75 5.62 -3.26
C GLU A 185 -11.47 5.67 -2.42
N HIS A 186 -11.36 4.85 -1.38
CA HIS A 186 -10.17 4.83 -0.52
C HIS A 186 -8.91 4.42 -1.29
N PHE A 187 -9.03 3.38 -2.12
CA PHE A 187 -7.95 2.92 -2.96
C PHE A 187 -7.56 3.98 -4.01
N LEU A 188 -8.55 4.60 -4.67
CA LEU A 188 -8.32 5.61 -5.69
C LEU A 188 -7.74 6.92 -5.11
N LYS A 189 -8.15 7.28 -3.88
CA LYS A 189 -7.62 8.41 -3.14
C LYS A 189 -6.14 8.22 -2.81
N ILE A 190 -5.78 7.06 -2.24
CA ILE A 190 -4.37 6.71 -1.97
C ILE A 190 -3.57 6.62 -3.28
N PHE A 191 -4.15 6.08 -4.34
CA PHE A 191 -3.52 6.06 -5.67
C PHE A 191 -3.20 7.47 -6.15
N LYS A 192 -4.13 8.43 -6.03
CA LYS A 192 -3.90 9.83 -6.39
C LYS A 192 -2.75 10.44 -5.58
N TYR A 193 -2.71 10.22 -4.28
CA TYR A 193 -1.58 10.69 -3.44
C TYR A 193 -0.26 10.05 -3.86
N SER A 194 -0.27 8.76 -4.16
CA SER A 194 0.92 8.06 -4.63
C SER A 194 1.41 8.65 -5.97
N TRP A 195 0.48 9.02 -6.86
CA TRP A 195 0.80 9.70 -8.10
C TRP A 195 1.44 11.08 -7.86
N GLU A 196 0.83 11.92 -7.02
CA GLU A 196 1.38 13.24 -6.65
C GLU A 196 2.79 13.13 -6.03
N ILE A 197 2.96 12.24 -5.05
CA ILE A 197 4.27 11.97 -4.43
C ILE A 197 5.26 11.51 -5.50
N SER A 198 4.86 10.59 -6.39
CA SER A 198 5.76 10.06 -7.42
C SER A 198 6.31 11.14 -8.35
N LYS A 199 5.50 12.16 -8.68
CA LYS A 199 5.92 13.29 -9.51
C LYS A 199 6.99 14.13 -8.82
N ARG A 200 6.85 14.34 -7.50
CA ARG A 200 7.79 15.13 -6.69
C ARG A 200 9.12 14.41 -6.46
N ILE A 201 9.09 13.10 -6.24
CA ILE A 201 10.28 12.33 -5.87
C ILE A 201 11.02 11.69 -7.05
N ALA A 202 10.47 11.71 -8.27
CA ALA A 202 11.05 11.00 -9.41
C ALA A 202 12.52 11.39 -9.68
N LYS A 203 12.81 12.69 -9.65
CA LYS A 203 14.17 13.23 -9.81
C LYS A 203 15.08 12.81 -8.65
N THR A 204 14.61 12.96 -7.42
CA THR A 204 15.32 12.57 -6.19
C THR A 204 15.67 11.08 -6.18
N ILE A 205 14.76 10.21 -6.63
CA ILE A 205 15.01 8.77 -6.75
C ILE A 205 16.19 8.48 -7.70
N GLN A 206 16.26 9.19 -8.82
CA GLN A 206 17.34 9.05 -9.78
C GLN A 206 18.67 9.59 -9.24
N GLU A 207 18.66 10.80 -8.68
CA GLU A 207 19.87 11.49 -8.19
C GLU A 207 20.53 10.79 -6.99
N HIS A 208 19.73 10.14 -6.13
CA HIS A 208 20.20 9.44 -4.94
C HIS A 208 20.24 7.92 -5.09
N GLU A 209 20.01 7.39 -6.31
CA GLU A 209 20.01 5.94 -6.59
C GLU A 209 19.17 5.13 -5.59
N LEU A 210 17.96 5.62 -5.30
CA LEU A 210 17.14 5.05 -4.21
C LEU A 210 16.54 3.68 -4.54
N MET A 211 16.55 3.27 -5.82
CA MET A 211 16.13 1.94 -6.24
C MET A 211 17.21 0.90 -5.95
N ASP A 212 16.78 -0.30 -5.54
CA ASP A 212 17.69 -1.41 -5.26
C ASP A 212 17.13 -2.76 -5.74
N ASN A 213 17.91 -3.82 -5.53
CA ASN A 213 17.51 -5.21 -5.78
C ASN A 213 16.84 -5.87 -4.56
N GLU A 214 16.52 -5.08 -3.54
CA GLU A 214 15.87 -5.50 -2.31
C GLU A 214 14.38 -5.13 -2.34
N TRP A 215 13.92 -4.30 -1.39
CA TRP A 215 12.53 -3.88 -1.27
C TRP A 215 12.21 -2.65 -2.14
N ASN A 216 13.18 -1.84 -2.55
CA ASN A 216 12.93 -0.58 -3.29
C ASN A 216 13.02 -0.78 -4.80
N GLN A 217 12.24 -1.73 -5.34
CA GLN A 217 12.39 -2.12 -6.75
C GLN A 217 11.58 -1.26 -7.73
N THR A 218 10.56 -0.56 -7.25
CA THR A 218 9.69 0.31 -8.05
C THR A 218 9.30 1.57 -7.28
N ILE A 219 8.98 2.66 -7.98
CA ILE A 219 8.56 3.91 -7.33
C ILE A 219 7.34 3.70 -6.41
N PRO A 220 6.27 2.98 -6.81
CA PRO A 220 5.17 2.72 -5.88
C PRO A 220 5.64 2.00 -4.60
N LYS A 221 6.56 1.05 -4.68
CA LYS A 221 7.07 0.37 -3.48
C LYS A 221 7.98 1.25 -2.63
N ILE A 222 8.75 2.15 -3.24
CA ILE A 222 9.52 3.17 -2.52
C ILE A 222 8.60 4.05 -1.66
N ILE A 223 7.48 4.52 -2.23
CA ILE A 223 6.50 5.34 -1.50
C ILE A 223 5.93 4.54 -0.32
N ASP A 224 5.55 3.29 -0.53
CA ASP A 224 5.07 2.40 0.55
C ASP A 224 6.11 2.25 1.67
N ASN A 225 7.36 1.92 1.34
CA ASN A 225 8.42 1.73 2.34
C ASN A 225 8.68 3.02 3.14
N ALA A 226 8.61 4.19 2.50
CA ALA A 226 8.73 5.47 3.18
C ALA A 226 7.56 5.71 4.15
N VAL A 227 6.32 5.44 3.74
CA VAL A 227 5.14 5.51 4.61
C VAL A 227 5.25 4.56 5.81
N ILE A 228 5.70 3.33 5.58
CA ILE A 228 5.95 2.35 6.64
C ILE A 228 6.98 2.88 7.64
N GLN A 229 8.10 3.42 7.14
CA GLN A 229 9.15 3.95 8.02
C GLN A 229 8.69 5.18 8.79
N TYR A 230 7.94 6.08 8.16
CA TYR A 230 7.37 7.26 8.80
C TYR A 230 6.50 6.85 9.99
N LYS A 231 5.52 5.96 9.76
CA LYS A 231 4.63 5.48 10.82
C LYS A 231 5.38 4.71 11.91
N ARG A 232 6.43 3.98 11.57
CA ARG A 232 7.30 3.33 12.56
C ARG A 232 8.02 4.35 13.45
N ASN A 233 8.45 5.48 12.91
CA ASN A 233 9.09 6.53 13.70
C ASN A 233 8.09 7.20 14.64
N GLU A 234 6.90 7.50 14.13
CA GLU A 234 5.79 8.02 14.92
C GLU A 234 5.44 7.08 16.10
N ASP A 235 5.28 5.78 15.84
CA ASP A 235 5.03 4.76 16.88
C ASP A 235 6.12 4.76 17.96
N LYS A 236 7.40 4.88 17.57
CA LYS A 236 8.53 4.92 18.51
C LYS A 236 8.51 6.19 19.36
N ASP A 237 8.18 7.33 18.78
CA ASP A 237 8.18 8.59 19.49
C ASP A 237 7.00 8.67 20.47
N ILE A 238 5.84 8.14 20.09
CA ILE A 238 4.71 7.93 21.01
C ILE A 238 5.14 7.03 22.18
N TYR A 239 5.80 5.90 21.91
CA TYR A 239 6.28 5.00 22.97
C TYR A 239 7.29 5.68 23.90
N LYS A 240 8.24 6.46 23.36
CA LYS A 240 9.20 7.23 24.17
C LYS A 240 8.49 8.27 25.04
N LEU A 241 7.49 8.97 24.51
CA LEU A 241 6.67 9.94 25.24
C LEU A 241 5.89 9.26 26.37
N GLU A 242 5.23 8.13 26.10
CA GLU A 242 4.53 7.34 27.11
C GLU A 242 5.48 6.88 28.24
N LYS A 243 6.71 6.47 27.91
CA LYS A 243 7.73 6.09 28.91
C LYS A 243 8.23 7.29 29.71
N LYS A 244 8.46 8.45 29.09
CA LYS A 244 8.83 9.69 29.78
C LYS A 244 7.71 10.12 30.75
N LEU A 245 6.46 10.12 30.31
CA LEU A 245 5.31 10.46 31.17
C LEU A 245 5.17 9.54 32.38
N LYS A 246 5.50 8.24 32.25
CA LYS A 246 5.49 7.28 33.37
C LYS A 246 6.67 7.43 34.34
N THR A 247 7.80 7.98 33.89
CA THR A 247 9.03 8.14 34.70
C THR A 247 9.11 9.48 35.40
N VAL A 248 8.42 10.48 34.87
CA VAL A 248 8.17 11.73 35.59
C VAL A 248 7.17 11.42 36.71
N LYS A 249 7.69 11.23 37.94
CA LYS A 249 6.90 11.26 39.18
C LYS A 249 6.29 12.65 39.35
N PHE A 250 5.20 12.94 38.65
CA PHE A 250 4.30 14.02 39.04
C PHE A 250 3.13 13.39 39.78
N GLU A 251 2.74 14.05 40.87
CA GLU A 251 1.43 13.94 41.52
C GLU A 251 0.32 14.42 40.56
N MET A 252 0.27 13.84 39.35
CA MET A 252 -0.79 14.07 38.39
C MET A 252 -1.78 12.93 38.53
N GLU A 253 -3.02 13.29 38.81
CA GLU A 253 -4.16 12.37 38.81
C GLU A 253 -4.10 11.45 37.58
N PRO A 254 -4.17 10.11 37.75
CA PRO A 254 -4.13 9.15 36.64
C PRO A 254 -5.12 9.47 35.52
N GLU A 255 -6.23 10.13 35.84
CA GLU A 255 -7.24 10.58 34.91
C GLU A 255 -6.76 11.71 33.97
N LEU A 256 -5.90 12.62 34.45
CA LEU A 256 -5.30 13.67 33.62
C LEU A 256 -4.24 13.10 32.65
N ILE A 257 -3.44 12.13 33.10
CA ILE A 257 -2.52 11.38 32.23
C ILE A 257 -3.32 10.67 31.14
N ASN A 258 -4.39 9.97 31.50
CA ASN A 258 -5.26 9.31 30.53
C ASN A 258 -5.91 10.30 29.56
N ARG A 259 -6.33 11.49 30.00
CA ARG A 259 -6.87 12.53 29.12
C ARG A 259 -5.83 13.10 28.16
N ILE A 260 -4.60 13.31 28.60
CA ILE A 260 -3.49 13.79 27.75
C ILE A 260 -3.11 12.71 26.73
N LEU A 261 -2.93 11.47 27.17
CA LEU A 261 -2.66 10.34 26.27
C LEU A 261 -3.81 10.12 25.28
N THR A 262 -5.05 10.25 25.73
CA THR A 262 -6.23 10.19 24.86
C THR A 262 -6.28 11.37 23.90
N TYR A 263 -5.86 12.57 24.30
CA TYR A 263 -5.78 13.75 23.44
C TYR A 263 -4.74 13.55 22.33
N PHE A 264 -3.54 13.04 22.66
CA PHE A 264 -2.53 12.71 21.65
C PHE A 264 -2.97 11.55 20.73
N LYS A 265 -3.66 10.54 21.27
CA LYS A 265 -4.28 9.46 20.48
C LYS A 265 -5.49 9.92 19.65
N LYS A 266 -6.12 11.05 19.98
CA LYS A 266 -7.25 11.63 19.24
C LYS A 266 -6.83 12.67 18.18
N LYS A 267 -5.62 13.24 18.28
CA LYS A 267 -5.06 14.10 17.23
C LYS A 267 -4.64 13.32 15.98
N ASP A 268 -4.48 12.00 16.08
CA ASP A 268 -4.50 11.06 14.94
C ASP A 268 -5.70 10.12 15.08
N PRO A 269 -6.84 10.46 14.48
CA PRO A 269 -8.02 9.65 14.60
C PRO A 269 -7.92 8.47 13.63
N ILE A 270 -7.77 7.27 14.21
CA ILE A 270 -7.99 5.95 13.57
C ILE A 270 -9.22 5.98 12.65
#